data_AF-A0A4Y2GMX6-F1
#
_entry.id   AF-A0A4Y2GMX6-F1
#
_cell.length_a   1.000
_cell.length_b   1.000
_cell.length_c   1.000
_cell.angle_alpha   90.00
_cell.angle_beta   90.00
_cell.angle_gamma   90.00
#
_symmetry.space_group_name_H-M   'P 1'
#
loop_
_entity.id
_entity.type
_entity.pdbx_description
1 polymer ?
#
loop_
_entity_poly.entity_id
_entity_poly.type
_entity_poly.pdbx_seq_one_letter_code
_entity_poly.pdbx_strand_id
1 'polypeptide(L)'
;MTNQRSSGLSVSKNATHRRILETGTMVHCKMKKKPALKPHHKSQRMLWSRNHMSYGPKWQLVIFSDEKKWNLDGPDDSASYWHNLSKEPRFFSYKQGGGSEMDCLNF
;
A
#
# COMPACT_ATOMS: atom_id res chain seq x y z
N MET A 1 16.31 -17.36 -12.83
CA MET A 1 15.57 -17.95 -13.97
C MET A 1 14.15 -17.39 -13.96
N THR A 2 13.83 -16.42 -14.83
CA THR A 2 12.51 -15.78 -14.88
C THR A 2 11.55 -16.62 -15.72
N ASN A 3 10.60 -17.25 -15.04
CA ASN A 3 9.60 -18.13 -15.63
C ASN A 3 8.54 -17.28 -16.37
N GLN A 4 8.80 -16.93 -17.62
CA GLN A 4 7.80 -16.26 -18.47
C GLN A 4 6.84 -17.32 -19.03
N ARG A 5 5.68 -17.47 -18.40
CA ARG A 5 4.56 -18.24 -18.97
C ARG A 5 4.24 -17.70 -20.37
N SER A 6 4.41 -18.54 -21.38
CA SER A 6 3.97 -18.28 -22.75
C SER A 6 2.45 -18.15 -22.78
N SER A 7 1.92 -17.03 -23.28
CA SER A 7 0.48 -16.75 -23.35
C SER A 7 -0.27 -17.60 -24.39
N GLY A 8 0.38 -18.55 -25.06
CA GLY A 8 -0.21 -19.39 -26.11
C GLY A 8 -0.60 -18.65 -27.40
N LEU A 9 -0.33 -17.34 -27.47
CA LEU A 9 -0.68 -16.49 -28.60
C LEU A 9 0.55 -16.32 -29.51
N SER A 10 0.38 -16.55 -30.82
CA SER A 10 1.40 -16.33 -31.85
C SER A 10 1.58 -14.84 -32.18
N VAL A 11 1.93 -14.03 -31.19
CA VAL A 11 2.18 -12.59 -31.37
C VAL A 11 3.44 -12.18 -30.61
N SER A 12 4.22 -11.28 -31.21
CA SER A 12 5.42 -10.76 -30.56
C SER A 12 5.05 -9.84 -29.38
N LYS A 13 5.88 -9.84 -28.34
CA LYS A 13 5.73 -8.97 -27.16
C LYS A 13 5.55 -7.49 -27.56
N ASN A 14 6.28 -7.04 -28.59
CA ASN A 14 6.22 -5.67 -29.09
C ASN A 14 4.89 -5.35 -29.79
N ALA A 15 4.29 -6.32 -30.48
CA ALA A 15 2.96 -6.15 -31.07
C ALA A 15 1.90 -6.01 -29.97
N THR A 16 1.97 -6.83 -28.92
CA THR A 16 1.07 -6.72 -27.76
C THR A 16 1.25 -5.40 -27.01
N HIS A 17 2.49 -4.97 -26.79
CA HIS A 17 2.78 -3.70 -26.11
C HIS A 17 2.26 -2.49 -26.90
N ARG A 18 2.49 -2.45 -28.22
CA ARG A 18 1.94 -1.39 -29.09
C ARG A 18 0.42 -1.35 -29.05
N ARG A 19 -0.24 -2.51 -29.18
CA ARG A 19 -1.70 -2.61 -29.10
C ARG A 19 -2.24 -2.04 -27.79
N ILE A 20 -1.59 -2.34 -26.66
CA ILE A 20 -1.99 -1.80 -25.34
C ILE A 20 -1.86 -0.28 -25.31
N LEU A 21 -0.73 0.27 -25.79
CA LEU A 21 -0.51 1.72 -25.85
C LEU A 21 -1.50 2.41 -26.80
N GLU A 22 -1.77 1.82 -27.96
CA GLU A 22 -2.73 2.33 -28.96
C GLU A 22 -4.16 2.36 -28.42
N THR A 23 -4.58 1.36 -27.65
CA THR A 23 -5.93 1.35 -27.07
C THR A 23 -6.13 2.44 -26.01
N GLY A 24 -5.05 2.96 -25.41
CA GLY A 24 -5.10 4.01 -24.39
C GLY A 24 -5.83 3.61 -23.09
N THR A 25 -6.20 2.33 -22.93
CA THR A 25 -7.01 1.85 -21.80
C THR A 25 -6.20 1.57 -20.54
N MET A 26 -4.88 1.44 -20.68
CA MET A 26 -3.96 1.08 -19.60
C MET A 26 -2.75 2.00 -19.56
N VAL A 27 -2.38 2.42 -18.34
CA VAL A 27 -1.25 3.30 -18.07
C VAL A 27 -0.29 2.66 -17.10
N HIS A 28 1.01 2.89 -17.27
CA HIS A 28 2.02 2.46 -16.31
C HIS A 28 2.07 3.47 -15.15
N CYS A 29 1.81 3.02 -13.92
CA CYS A 29 1.73 3.89 -12.75
C CYS A 29 2.52 3.35 -11.56
N LYS A 30 3.07 4.26 -10.74
CA LYS A 30 3.58 3.92 -9.42
C LYS A 30 2.41 3.69 -8.46
N MET A 31 2.47 2.62 -7.68
CA MET A 31 1.45 2.31 -6.68
C MET A 31 1.54 3.30 -5.51
N LYS A 32 0.38 3.79 -5.04
CA LYS A 32 0.32 4.69 -3.88
C LYS A 32 0.57 3.90 -2.60
N LYS A 33 1.48 4.38 -1.74
CA LYS A 33 1.93 3.63 -0.54
C LYS A 33 0.88 3.56 0.57
N LYS A 34 0.15 4.65 0.83
CA LYS A 34 -0.84 4.75 1.92
C LYS A 34 -2.07 5.54 1.46
N PRO A 35 -3.27 5.22 1.98
CA PRO A 35 -4.44 6.04 1.74
C PRO A 35 -4.27 7.43 2.36
N ALA A 36 -4.98 8.42 1.81
CA ALA A 36 -4.96 9.77 2.34
C ALA A 36 -5.63 9.83 3.73
N LEU A 37 -5.07 10.64 4.63
CA LEU A 37 -5.67 10.88 5.95
C LEU A 37 -6.92 11.76 5.81
N LYS A 38 -8.07 11.21 6.21
CA LYS A 38 -9.32 11.95 6.36
C LYS A 38 -9.21 12.99 7.49
N PRO A 39 -10.00 14.09 7.47
CA PRO A 39 -9.94 15.13 8.50
C PRO A 39 -10.09 14.62 9.94
N HIS A 40 -11.02 13.68 10.19
CA HIS A 40 -11.20 13.10 11.53
C HIS A 40 -9.96 12.30 11.99
N HIS A 41 -9.31 11.54 11.11
CA HIS A 41 -8.05 10.87 11.47
C HIS A 41 -6.98 11.87 11.91
N LYS A 42 -6.95 13.07 11.32
CA LYS A 42 -6.00 14.12 11.69
C LYS A 42 -6.34 14.70 13.06
N SER A 43 -7.61 15.03 13.31
CA SER A 43 -8.02 15.57 14.63
C SER A 43 -7.72 14.58 15.74
N GLN A 44 -7.97 13.29 15.52
CA GLN A 44 -7.76 12.26 16.53
C GLN A 44 -6.31 11.99 16.84
N ARG A 45 -5.46 11.93 15.80
CA ARG A 45 -4.00 11.86 16.01
C ARG A 45 -3.47 13.07 16.78
N MET A 46 -4.00 14.26 16.50
CA MET A 46 -3.60 15.48 17.22
C MET A 46 -4.06 15.44 18.69
N LEU A 47 -5.28 14.99 18.97
CA LEU A 47 -5.79 14.83 20.34
C LEU A 47 -4.96 13.80 21.11
N TRP A 48 -4.74 12.62 20.51
CA TRP A 48 -3.91 11.58 21.11
C TRP A 48 -2.51 12.09 21.41
N SER A 49 -1.87 12.82 20.48
CA SER A 49 -0.57 13.42 20.68
C SER A 49 -0.59 14.36 21.89
N ARG A 50 -1.54 15.29 21.97
CA ARG A 50 -1.65 16.25 23.08
C ARG A 50 -1.80 15.54 24.43
N ASN A 51 -2.61 14.49 24.48
CA ASN A 51 -2.85 13.73 25.71
C ASN A 51 -1.62 12.95 26.20
N HIS A 52 -0.72 12.57 25.29
CA HIS A 52 0.45 11.75 25.59
C HIS A 52 1.78 12.50 25.50
N MET A 53 1.76 13.81 25.22
CA MET A 53 2.98 14.65 25.16
C MET A 53 3.77 14.64 26.47
N SER A 54 3.07 14.57 27.61
CA SER A 54 3.68 14.59 28.95
C SER A 54 3.79 13.22 29.62
N TYR A 55 3.64 12.12 28.86
CA TYR A 55 3.68 10.76 29.44
C TYR A 55 5.03 10.41 30.09
N GLY A 56 6.13 10.96 29.58
CA GLY A 56 7.46 10.87 30.21
C GLY A 56 7.85 9.43 30.57
N PRO A 57 8.20 9.12 31.83
CA PRO A 57 8.58 7.77 32.26
C PRO A 57 7.54 6.69 32.01
N LYS A 58 6.25 7.04 31.87
CA LYS A 58 5.18 6.06 31.63
C LYS A 58 5.35 5.32 30.31
N TRP A 59 6.03 5.91 29.32
CA TRP A 59 6.36 5.23 28.07
C TRP A 59 7.19 3.97 28.26
N GLN A 60 7.96 3.85 29.35
CA GLN A 60 8.78 2.68 29.63
C GLN A 60 7.96 1.44 29.99
N LEU A 61 6.69 1.62 30.39
CA LEU A 61 5.78 0.53 30.71
C LEU A 61 4.91 0.13 29.51
N VAL A 62 4.99 0.87 28.39
CA VAL A 62 4.18 0.60 27.21
C VAL A 62 4.87 -0.45 26.34
N ILE A 63 4.19 -1.58 26.13
CA ILE A 63 4.62 -2.63 25.20
C ILE A 63 3.83 -2.47 23.90
N PHE A 64 4.53 -2.17 22.80
CA PHE A 64 3.93 -2.10 21.48
C PHE A 64 3.92 -3.47 20.81
N SER A 65 2.83 -3.78 20.11
CA SER A 65 2.72 -4.94 19.23
C SER A 65 2.20 -4.49 17.86
N ASP A 66 2.67 -5.14 16.80
CA ASP A 66 2.21 -4.96 15.43
C ASP A 66 2.39 -6.28 14.67
N GLU A 67 1.57 -6.49 13.65
CA GLU A 67 1.68 -7.63 12.76
C GLU A 67 2.28 -7.18 11.42
N LYS A 68 3.46 -7.72 11.11
CA LYS A 68 4.13 -7.51 9.82
C LYS A 68 4.27 -8.81 9.05
N LYS A 69 3.74 -8.82 7.84
CA LYS A 69 4.09 -9.82 6.82
C LYS A 69 5.45 -9.49 6.20
N TRP A 70 6.37 -10.44 6.25
CA TRP A 70 7.65 -10.41 5.55
C TRP A 70 7.53 -11.20 4.26
N ASN A 71 7.76 -10.55 3.11
CA ASN A 71 7.83 -11.23 1.81
C ASN A 71 9.31 -11.39 1.43
N LEU A 72 9.69 -12.54 0.86
CA LEU A 72 11.06 -12.85 0.40
C LEU A 72 11.41 -12.20 -0.96
N ASP A 73 10.45 -11.54 -1.61
CA ASP A 73 10.54 -11.09 -3.02
C ASP A 73 11.27 -9.75 -3.24
N GLY A 74 11.96 -9.23 -2.23
CA GLY A 74 12.75 -7.99 -2.31
C GLY A 74 12.05 -6.77 -1.72
N PRO A 75 12.73 -5.61 -1.69
CA PRO A 75 12.24 -4.41 -1.00
C PRO A 75 10.91 -3.93 -1.58
N ASP A 76 9.95 -3.69 -0.69
CA ASP A 76 8.58 -3.24 -0.99
C ASP A 76 8.51 -1.86 -1.69
N ASP A 77 9.64 -1.23 -2.01
CA ASP A 77 9.73 0.23 -2.06
C ASP A 77 9.43 0.88 -3.42
N SER A 78 9.10 0.07 -4.45
CA SER A 78 8.64 0.61 -5.73
C SER A 78 7.83 -0.39 -6.58
N ALA A 79 6.65 -0.82 -6.11
CA ALA A 79 5.72 -1.50 -7.01
C ALA A 79 5.17 -0.50 -8.03
N SER A 80 5.69 -0.58 -9.26
CA SER A 80 5.02 -0.01 -10.43
C SER A 80 4.14 -1.10 -11.05
N TYR A 81 2.99 -0.72 -11.57
CA TYR A 81 2.05 -1.66 -12.17
C TYR A 81 1.31 -1.02 -13.35
N TRP A 82 0.79 -1.87 -14.23
CA TRP A 82 -0.13 -1.43 -15.28
C TRP A 82 -1.54 -1.26 -14.70
N HIS A 83 -2.04 -0.03 -14.73
CA HIS A 83 -3.34 0.37 -14.23
C HIS A 83 -4.33 0.49 -15.40
N ASN A 84 -5.44 -0.23 -15.29
CA ASN A 84 -6.55 -0.08 -16.21
C ASN A 84 -7.42 1.09 -15.73
N LEU A 85 -7.65 2.07 -16.61
CA LEU A 85 -8.36 3.31 -16.30
C LEU A 85 -9.82 3.10 -15.88
N SER A 86 -10.42 1.96 -16.24
CA SER A 86 -11.79 1.59 -15.82
C SER A 86 -11.87 1.01 -14.41
N LYS A 87 -10.74 0.80 -13.73
CA LYS A 87 -10.68 0.25 -12.37
C LYS A 87 -10.14 1.31 -11.40
N GLU A 88 -10.44 1.17 -10.11
CA GLU A 88 -9.86 2.07 -9.13
C GLU A 88 -8.34 1.89 -8.97
N PRO A 89 -7.60 2.98 -8.67
CA PRO A 89 -6.17 2.90 -8.40
C PRO A 89 -5.88 1.96 -7.22
N ARG A 90 -4.93 1.04 -7.42
CA ARG A 90 -4.45 0.18 -6.35
C ARG A 90 -3.55 0.95 -5.40
N PHE A 91 -3.75 0.71 -4.12
CA PHE A 91 -2.83 1.09 -3.06
C PHE A 91 -1.99 -0.13 -2.69
N PHE A 92 -0.79 0.12 -2.19
CA PHE A 92 -0.02 -0.92 -1.53
C PHE A 92 -0.87 -1.48 -0.40
N SER A 93 -1.19 -2.76 -0.48
CA SER A 93 -1.75 -3.49 0.64
C SER A 93 -0.63 -3.75 1.65
N TYR A 94 -0.21 -2.71 2.37
CA TYR A 94 0.24 -2.95 3.73
C TYR A 94 -1.00 -3.38 4.50
N LYS A 95 -1.37 -4.67 4.42
CA LYS A 95 -2.11 -5.25 5.54
C LYS A 95 -1.09 -5.34 6.68
N GLN A 96 -0.95 -4.28 7.45
CA GLN A 96 -0.74 -4.45 8.88
C GLN A 96 -2.05 -5.05 9.38
N GLY A 97 -2.20 -6.34 9.14
CA GLY A 97 -3.38 -7.10 9.56
C GLY A 97 -3.20 -7.50 11.01
N GLY A 98 -2.94 -6.55 11.89
CA GLY A 98 -2.94 -6.76 13.34
C GLY A 98 -4.12 -6.00 13.90
N GLY A 99 -5.21 -6.72 14.16
CA GLY A 99 -6.31 -6.24 15.00
C GLY A 99 -5.87 -6.13 16.47
N SER A 100 -4.71 -5.51 16.73
CA SER A 100 -4.41 -4.95 18.04
C SER A 100 -4.85 -3.49 17.98
N GLU A 101 -6.09 -3.32 18.39
CA GLU A 101 -6.74 -2.11 18.84
C GLU A 101 -5.79 -1.29 19.76
N MET A 102 -4.86 -0.55 19.16
CA MET A 102 -4.60 0.79 19.66
C MET A 102 -5.83 1.59 19.26
N ASP A 103 -6.81 1.62 20.16
CA ASP A 103 -8.00 2.45 20.14
C ASP A 103 -7.62 3.93 19.88
N CYS A 104 -7.38 4.25 18.62
CA CYS A 104 -7.30 5.60 18.08
C CYS A 104 -8.39 5.81 17.01
N LEU A 105 -9.29 4.84 16.85
CA LEU A 105 -10.42 4.85 15.94
C LEU A 105 -11.79 4.87 16.67
N ASN A 106 -11.79 4.79 18.00
CA ASN A 106 -12.95 5.02 18.88
C ASN A 106 -12.86 6.31 19.70
N PHE A 107 -12.07 7.27 19.24
CA PHE A 107 -12.27 8.68 19.52
C PHE A 107 -12.31 9.40 18.18
#